data_AF-A0A7X8HSD3-F1
#
_entry.id   AF-A0A7X8HSD3-F1
#
_cell.length_a   1.000
_cell.length_b   1.000
_cell.length_c   1.000
_cell.angle_alpha   90.00
_cell.angle_beta   90.00
_cell.angle_gamma   90.00
#
_symmetry.space_group_name_H-M   'P 1'
#
loop_
_entity.id
_entity.type
_entity.pdbx_description
1 polymer ?
#
loop_
_entity_poly.entity_id
_entity_poly.type
_entity_poly.pdbx_seq_one_letter_code
_entity_poly.pdbx_strand_id
1 'polypeptide(L)'
;LDYSLCYTRAAFDSQSIFWDLNYSKYYFLKLAHIPFDEQLLENDFKSFTDFLLQADADFFLFRDFQSRNIMLHDEKLFFIDYQGGRKGALPYDVASLLYDGKADIPHAVRQELLAYYVEKLADSKAWSPELFHKYYYAFVLVRIMQAMGSYGYRVFYERKEHFLLSIPYALKNLEWILENVTLPIKLPTLWKVFEKLIHSEALQSIKQPKLHVDIQSFSYKKGYPRNTGENGGGFVFDCRCLPNPGRLEAYACLSGLDEEVIQYLAKEKEVILFFEHITSVINIAVQNYLQRDFSHLAIAFGCTGGQHRSVYFTEKLAVYLQEKYAIPVSIKHTAKEGWRKV
;
A
#
# COMPACT_ATOMS: atom_id res chain seq x y z
N LEU A 1 27.74 -7.45 5.41
CA LEU A 1 26.67 -6.79 6.18
C LEU A 1 26.90 -7.08 7.66
N ASP A 2 26.75 -6.09 8.53
CA ASP A 2 26.86 -6.27 9.99
C ASP A 2 25.45 -6.37 10.59
N TYR A 3 25.02 -7.59 10.90
CA TYR A 3 23.68 -7.86 11.44
C TYR A 3 23.55 -7.55 12.93
N SER A 4 24.64 -7.18 13.62
CA SER A 4 24.56 -6.72 15.02
C SER A 4 23.87 -5.35 15.15
N LEU A 5 23.84 -4.59 14.05
CA LEU A 5 23.19 -3.27 13.97
C LEU A 5 21.70 -3.35 13.63
N CYS A 6 21.14 -4.55 13.39
CA CYS A 6 19.73 -4.73 13.11
C CYS A 6 18.86 -4.36 14.30
N TYR A 7 17.83 -3.55 14.07
CA TYR A 7 16.89 -3.14 15.11
C TYR A 7 16.02 -4.33 15.56
N THR A 8 15.85 -4.51 16.86
CA THR A 8 15.14 -5.61 17.56
C THR A 8 15.69 -7.03 17.43
N ARG A 9 16.04 -7.51 16.23
CA ARG A 9 16.58 -8.86 16.00
C ARG A 9 17.53 -8.92 14.82
N ALA A 10 18.61 -9.69 14.97
CA ALA A 10 19.62 -9.90 13.93
C ALA A 10 19.18 -10.87 12.82
N ALA A 11 18.20 -11.76 13.08
CA ALA A 11 17.76 -12.79 12.14
C ALA A 11 16.25 -13.02 12.15
N PHE A 12 15.71 -13.49 11.02
CA PHE A 12 14.35 -13.98 10.88
C PHE A 12 14.27 -15.45 11.34
N ASP A 13 14.32 -15.61 12.66
CA ASP A 13 14.37 -16.90 13.35
C ASP A 13 12.99 -17.45 13.75
N SER A 14 12.98 -18.59 14.45
CA SER A 14 11.77 -19.26 14.95
C SER A 14 10.83 -18.28 15.67
N GLN A 15 11.39 -17.45 16.55
CA GLN A 15 10.60 -16.50 17.33
C GLN A 15 9.95 -15.42 16.44
N SER A 16 10.67 -14.95 15.42
CA SER A 16 10.16 -13.98 14.44
C SER A 16 8.98 -14.56 13.66
N ILE A 17 9.09 -15.81 13.21
CA ILE A 17 8.02 -16.51 12.48
C ILE A 17 6.81 -16.71 13.39
N PHE A 18 7.00 -17.20 14.61
CA PHE A 18 5.92 -17.39 15.57
C PHE A 18 5.20 -16.09 15.93
N TRP A 19 5.93 -14.97 16.03
CA TRP A 19 5.30 -13.67 16.22
C TRP A 19 4.39 -13.31 15.05
N ASP A 20 4.84 -13.47 13.80
CA ASP A 20 4.02 -13.19 12.62
C ASP A 20 2.77 -14.08 12.57
N LEU A 21 2.92 -15.39 12.82
CA LEU A 21 1.81 -16.36 12.81
C LEU A 21 0.79 -16.09 13.94
N ASN A 22 1.27 -15.82 15.16
CA ASN A 22 0.40 -15.49 16.29
C ASN A 22 -0.28 -14.13 16.14
N TYR A 23 0.39 -13.18 15.48
CA TYR A 23 -0.19 -11.87 15.20
C TYR A 23 -1.45 -12.03 14.35
N SER A 24 -1.42 -12.85 13.30
CA SER A 24 -2.60 -13.20 12.51
C SER A 24 -3.64 -13.98 13.33
N LYS A 25 -3.20 -14.95 14.12
CA LYS A 25 -4.09 -15.78 14.96
C LYS A 25 -4.96 -14.90 15.88
N TYR A 26 -4.34 -14.00 16.63
CA TYR A 26 -5.03 -13.20 17.63
C TYR A 26 -5.67 -11.93 17.08
N TYR A 27 -5.01 -11.21 16.16
CA TYR A 27 -5.51 -9.93 15.67
C TYR A 27 -6.31 -10.02 14.39
N PHE A 28 -6.32 -11.17 13.70
CA PHE A 28 -7.17 -11.37 12.54
C PHE A 28 -8.17 -12.50 12.75
N LEU A 29 -7.72 -13.75 12.92
CA LEU A 29 -8.61 -14.92 12.93
C LEU A 29 -9.64 -14.84 14.06
N LYS A 30 -9.20 -14.55 15.30
CA LYS A 30 -10.10 -14.40 16.46
C LYS A 30 -11.09 -13.24 16.28
N LEU A 31 -10.62 -12.09 15.79
CA LEU A 31 -11.44 -10.88 15.65
C LEU A 31 -12.41 -10.96 14.45
N ALA A 32 -12.04 -11.69 13.41
CA ALA A 32 -12.92 -12.05 12.29
C ALA A 32 -13.82 -13.26 12.59
N HIS A 33 -13.80 -13.78 13.83
CA HIS A 33 -14.59 -14.93 14.28
C HIS A 33 -14.43 -16.20 13.44
N ILE A 34 -13.22 -16.43 12.90
CA ILE A 34 -12.91 -17.67 12.17
C ILE A 34 -12.70 -18.80 13.18
N PRO A 35 -13.46 -19.91 13.11
CA PRO A 35 -13.35 -20.99 14.09
C PRO A 35 -12.13 -21.87 13.83
N PHE A 36 -11.31 -22.08 14.85
CA PHE A 36 -10.17 -22.99 14.84
C PHE A 36 -9.91 -23.58 16.24
N ASP A 37 -9.25 -24.73 16.28
CA ASP A 37 -8.73 -25.33 17.51
C ASP A 37 -7.34 -24.74 17.80
N GLU A 38 -7.16 -24.15 18.98
CA GLU A 38 -5.91 -23.44 19.31
C GLU A 38 -4.70 -24.37 19.34
N GLN A 39 -4.83 -25.53 19.98
CA GLN A 39 -3.72 -26.47 20.13
C GLN A 39 -3.32 -27.07 18.78
N LEU A 40 -4.29 -27.49 17.98
CA LEU A 40 -4.01 -28.08 16.67
C LEU A 40 -3.42 -27.05 15.69
N LEU A 41 -3.86 -25.80 15.76
CA LEU A 41 -3.28 -24.74 14.94
C LEU A 41 -1.84 -24.40 15.37
N GLU A 42 -1.56 -24.39 16.68
CA GLU A 42 -0.21 -24.19 17.19
C GLU A 42 0.75 -25.33 16.84
N ASN A 43 0.26 -26.58 16.80
CA ASN A 43 1.04 -27.73 16.32
C ASN A 43 1.45 -27.55 14.85
N ASP A 44 0.52 -27.06 14.02
CA ASP A 44 0.82 -26.72 12.62
C ASP A 44 1.77 -25.52 12.52
N PHE A 45 1.61 -24.48 13.34
CA PHE A 45 2.55 -23.35 13.36
C PHE A 45 3.97 -23.79 13.70
N LYS A 46 4.13 -24.71 14.66
CA LYS A 46 5.45 -25.29 14.98
C LYS A 46 6.01 -26.04 13.79
N SER A 47 5.24 -26.96 13.20
CA SER A 47 5.68 -27.74 12.04
C SER A 47 6.03 -26.86 10.83
N PHE A 48 5.26 -25.80 10.63
CA PHE A 48 5.48 -24.83 9.57
C PHE A 48 6.75 -24.00 9.80
N THR A 49 6.97 -23.56 11.04
CA THR A 49 8.18 -22.84 11.44
C THR A 49 9.42 -23.71 11.28
N ASP A 50 9.37 -24.96 11.75
CA ASP A 50 10.46 -25.93 11.63
C ASP A 50 10.81 -26.21 10.15
N PHE A 51 9.81 -26.18 9.26
CA PHE A 51 10.03 -26.30 7.82
C PHE A 51 10.70 -25.07 7.20
N LEU A 52 10.23 -23.86 7.53
CA LEU A 52 10.80 -22.61 7.02
C LEU A 52 12.25 -22.42 7.44
N LEU A 53 12.61 -22.83 8.66
CA LEU A 53 13.98 -22.75 9.19
C LEU A 53 14.96 -23.70 8.50
N GLN A 54 14.50 -24.62 7.66
CA GLN A 54 15.36 -25.46 6.81
C GLN A 54 15.83 -24.71 5.55
N ALA A 55 15.22 -23.59 5.20
CA ALA A 55 15.68 -22.76 4.10
C ALA A 55 17.01 -22.10 4.47
N ASP A 56 17.89 -21.94 3.47
CA ASP A 56 19.09 -21.13 3.66
C ASP A 56 18.69 -19.67 3.97
N ALA A 57 19.28 -19.13 5.02
CA ALA A 57 18.95 -17.85 5.61
C ALA A 57 20.18 -16.94 5.75
N ASP A 58 21.27 -17.22 5.03
CA ASP A 58 22.51 -16.45 5.08
C ASP A 58 22.50 -15.15 4.24
N PHE A 59 21.31 -14.59 3.98
CA PHE A 59 21.11 -13.42 3.13
C PHE A 59 20.55 -12.23 3.91
N PHE A 60 20.55 -11.06 3.28
CA PHE A 60 19.76 -9.93 3.77
C PHE A 60 18.30 -10.14 3.39
N LEU A 61 17.41 -9.96 4.35
CA LEU A 61 15.97 -10.02 4.22
C LEU A 61 15.43 -8.63 4.58
N PHE A 62 14.77 -7.99 3.62
CA PHE A 62 14.02 -6.76 3.81
C PHE A 62 12.58 -7.09 4.21
N ARG A 63 12.32 -7.08 5.53
CA ARG A 63 11.08 -7.63 6.11
C ARG A 63 9.79 -6.98 5.57
N ASP A 64 9.80 -5.67 5.40
CA ASP A 64 8.66 -4.90 4.93
C ASP A 64 8.86 -4.46 3.47
N PHE A 65 9.39 -5.36 2.64
CA PHE A 65 9.57 -5.11 1.20
C PHE A 65 8.23 -5.14 0.46
N GLN A 66 7.49 -4.03 0.55
CA GLN A 66 6.19 -3.80 -0.08
C GLN A 66 6.34 -2.76 -1.20
N SER A 67 5.42 -2.76 -2.17
CA SER A 67 5.46 -1.84 -3.32
C SER A 67 5.55 -0.37 -2.90
N ARG A 68 4.83 0.01 -1.84
CA ARG A 68 4.84 1.38 -1.27
C ARG A 68 6.17 1.84 -0.67
N ASN A 69 7.07 0.89 -0.39
CA ASN A 69 8.39 1.15 0.19
C ASN A 69 9.48 1.23 -0.91
N ILE A 70 9.07 1.14 -2.18
CA ILE A 70 9.90 1.34 -3.37
C ILE A 70 9.50 2.68 -3.99
N MET A 71 10.38 3.67 -3.88
CA MET A 71 10.19 5.01 -4.39
C MET A 71 10.95 5.20 -5.69
N LEU A 72 10.36 5.90 -6.65
CA LEU A 72 11.02 6.31 -7.88
C LEU A 72 11.26 7.82 -7.84
N HIS A 73 12.51 8.25 -7.91
CA HIS A 73 12.88 9.66 -7.97
C HIS A 73 14.00 9.84 -8.99
N ASP A 74 13.78 10.72 -9.98
CA ASP A 74 14.70 10.95 -11.12
C ASP A 74 15.15 9.64 -11.80
N GLU A 75 14.18 8.77 -12.11
CA GLU A 75 14.38 7.45 -12.72
C GLU A 75 15.24 6.47 -11.89
N LYS A 76 15.56 6.82 -10.63
CA LYS A 76 16.31 5.99 -9.69
C LYS A 76 15.40 5.42 -8.62
N LEU A 77 15.69 4.18 -8.24
CA LEU A 77 15.00 3.48 -7.17
C LEU A 77 15.59 3.86 -5.81
N PHE A 78 14.70 4.19 -4.88
CA PHE A 78 15.01 4.40 -3.48
C PHE A 78 14.16 3.47 -2.64
N PHE A 79 14.75 2.91 -1.58
CA PHE A 79 14.07 2.02 -0.66
C PHE A 79 13.95 2.71 0.70
N ILE A 80 12.75 2.71 1.27
CA ILE A 80 12.45 3.27 2.59
C ILE A 80 11.91 2.18 3.51
N ASP A 81 11.77 2.45 4.81
CA ASP A 81 11.18 1.50 5.77
C ASP A 81 11.97 0.19 5.93
N TYR A 82 13.28 0.21 5.65
CA TYR A 82 14.17 -0.96 5.72
C TYR A 82 14.71 -1.27 7.11
N GLN A 83 14.30 -0.55 8.16
CA GLN A 83 14.74 -0.77 9.55
C GLN A 83 14.34 -2.15 10.10
N GLY A 84 13.35 -2.81 9.48
CA GLY A 84 12.99 -4.19 9.78
C GLY A 84 13.97 -5.23 9.22
N GLY A 85 14.93 -4.79 8.39
CA GLY A 85 15.90 -5.61 7.67
C GLY A 85 16.80 -6.42 8.59
N ARG A 86 17.00 -7.69 8.26
CA ARG A 86 17.72 -8.66 9.11
C ARG A 86 18.29 -9.81 8.28
N LYS A 87 19.03 -10.71 8.90
CA LYS A 87 19.48 -11.94 8.26
C LYS A 87 18.29 -12.87 7.99
N GLY A 88 18.18 -13.45 6.80
CA GLY A 88 17.04 -14.30 6.44
C GLY A 88 17.11 -14.91 5.04
N ALA A 89 16.03 -15.57 4.64
CA ALA A 89 15.98 -16.36 3.41
C ALA A 89 15.60 -15.52 2.18
N LEU A 90 16.25 -15.78 1.05
CA LEU A 90 16.00 -15.12 -0.25
C LEU A 90 14.53 -15.09 -0.71
N PRO A 91 13.71 -16.14 -0.53
CA PRO A 91 12.33 -16.13 -1.01
C PRO A 91 11.44 -15.12 -0.29
N TYR A 92 11.82 -14.66 0.90
CA TYR A 92 10.99 -13.79 1.73
C TYR A 92 10.70 -12.44 1.07
N ASP A 93 11.73 -11.77 0.55
CA ASP A 93 11.63 -10.41 0.02
C ASP A 93 10.74 -10.40 -1.23
N VAL A 94 11.04 -11.28 -2.19
CA VAL A 94 10.24 -11.40 -3.42
C VAL A 94 8.82 -11.88 -3.13
N ALA A 95 8.60 -12.75 -2.14
CA ALA A 95 7.26 -13.11 -1.69
C ALA A 95 6.51 -11.89 -1.12
N SER A 96 7.18 -11.05 -0.33
CA SER A 96 6.59 -9.83 0.24
C SER A 96 6.17 -8.84 -0.84
N LEU A 97 6.98 -8.68 -1.89
CA LEU A 97 6.70 -7.74 -2.98
C LEU A 97 5.62 -8.27 -3.92
N LEU A 98 5.76 -9.51 -4.41
CA LEU A 98 4.88 -10.06 -5.44
C LEU A 98 3.47 -10.39 -4.92
N TYR A 99 3.32 -10.65 -3.62
CA TYR A 99 2.04 -10.89 -2.97
C TYR A 99 1.57 -9.71 -2.10
N ASP A 100 2.13 -8.51 -2.33
CA ASP A 100 1.59 -7.28 -1.75
C ASP A 100 0.13 -7.08 -2.21
N GLY A 101 -0.79 -7.22 -1.26
CA GLY A 101 -2.23 -7.12 -1.54
C GLY A 101 -2.63 -5.77 -2.13
N LYS A 102 -1.94 -4.67 -1.79
CA LYS A 102 -2.29 -3.34 -2.31
C LYS A 102 -1.92 -3.15 -3.77
N ALA A 103 -0.90 -3.87 -4.25
CA ALA A 103 -0.46 -3.77 -5.63
C ALA A 103 -1.32 -4.61 -6.59
N ASP A 104 -2.08 -5.60 -6.09
CA ASP A 104 -2.88 -6.58 -6.85
C ASP A 104 -2.21 -7.02 -8.16
N ILE A 105 -0.90 -7.32 -8.09
CA ILE A 105 -0.09 -7.64 -9.28
C ILE A 105 -0.72 -8.86 -9.98
N PRO A 106 -1.03 -8.80 -11.29
CA PRO A 106 -1.60 -9.92 -12.01
C PRO A 106 -0.69 -11.16 -11.95
N HIS A 107 -1.29 -12.35 -11.87
CA HIS A 107 -0.52 -13.59 -11.71
C HIS A 107 0.55 -13.79 -12.79
N ALA A 108 0.23 -13.52 -14.07
CA ALA A 108 1.19 -13.61 -15.17
C ALA A 108 2.43 -12.72 -14.94
N VAL A 109 2.22 -11.49 -14.45
CA VAL A 109 3.29 -10.55 -14.14
C VAL A 109 4.10 -11.03 -12.92
N ARG A 110 3.45 -11.63 -11.91
CA ARG A 110 4.18 -12.23 -10.77
C ARG A 110 5.13 -13.34 -11.23
N GLN A 111 4.69 -14.20 -12.14
CA GLN A 111 5.53 -15.28 -12.67
C GLN A 111 6.72 -14.74 -13.47
N GLU A 112 6.49 -13.72 -14.31
CA GLU A 112 7.56 -13.04 -15.06
C GLU A 112 8.60 -12.41 -14.11
N LEU A 113 8.15 -11.66 -13.11
CA LEU A 113 9.03 -11.00 -12.14
C LEU A 113 9.77 -12.01 -11.25
N LEU A 114 9.12 -13.11 -10.85
CA LEU A 114 9.77 -14.18 -10.10
C LEU A 114 10.85 -14.86 -10.93
N ALA A 115 10.57 -15.18 -12.20
CA ALA A 115 11.54 -15.76 -13.12
C ALA A 115 12.75 -14.82 -13.32
N TYR A 116 12.49 -13.52 -13.50
CA TYR A 116 13.53 -12.50 -13.60
C TYR A 116 14.39 -12.43 -12.33
N TYR A 117 13.78 -12.48 -11.13
CA TYR A 117 14.51 -12.52 -9.87
C TYR A 117 15.42 -13.74 -9.76
N VAL A 118 14.90 -14.92 -10.07
CA VAL A 118 15.65 -16.20 -10.08
C VAL A 118 16.79 -16.16 -11.10
N GLU A 119 16.57 -15.61 -12.29
CA GLU A 119 17.61 -15.42 -13.31
C GLU A 119 18.74 -14.53 -12.79
N LYS A 120 18.43 -13.39 -12.15
CA LYS A 120 19.44 -12.49 -11.59
C LYS A 120 20.20 -13.06 -10.40
N LEU A 121 19.61 -14.00 -9.67
CA LEU A 121 20.32 -14.73 -8.62
C LEU A 121 21.31 -15.74 -9.19
N ALA A 122 21.09 -16.29 -10.40
CA ALA A 122 21.93 -17.33 -10.98
C ALA A 122 23.41 -16.93 -11.15
N ASP A 123 23.68 -15.62 -11.23
CA ASP A 123 25.03 -15.06 -11.26
C ASP A 123 25.79 -15.18 -9.91
N SER A 124 25.11 -15.60 -8.83
CA SER A 124 25.67 -15.79 -7.50
C SER A 124 25.83 -17.28 -7.14
N LYS A 125 27.01 -17.67 -6.62
CA LYS A 125 27.34 -19.08 -6.30
C LYS A 125 26.79 -19.57 -4.94
N ALA A 126 25.93 -18.81 -4.27
CA ALA A 126 25.60 -19.00 -2.86
C ALA A 126 24.18 -19.53 -2.59
N TRP A 127 23.44 -20.03 -3.60
CA TRP A 127 22.04 -20.48 -3.41
C TRP A 127 21.68 -21.64 -4.34
N SER A 128 20.54 -22.31 -4.09
CA SER A 128 19.98 -23.38 -4.94
C SER A 128 18.59 -22.99 -5.46
N PRO A 129 18.37 -23.03 -6.80
CA PRO A 129 17.05 -22.85 -7.39
C PRO A 129 16.01 -23.84 -6.88
N GLU A 130 16.38 -25.10 -6.69
CA GLU A 130 15.47 -26.14 -6.22
C GLU A 130 15.00 -25.86 -4.78
N LEU A 131 15.94 -25.51 -3.90
CA LEU A 131 15.60 -25.14 -2.52
C LEU A 131 14.81 -23.85 -2.47
N PHE A 132 15.14 -22.85 -3.28
CA PHE A 132 14.37 -21.61 -3.38
C PHE A 132 12.89 -21.89 -3.70
N HIS A 133 12.61 -22.66 -4.76
CA HIS A 133 11.23 -22.98 -5.16
C HIS A 133 10.52 -23.86 -4.12
N LYS A 134 11.23 -24.77 -3.46
CA LYS A 134 10.68 -25.62 -2.38
C LYS A 134 10.09 -24.79 -1.22
N TYR A 135 10.73 -23.67 -0.87
CA TYR A 135 10.32 -22.84 0.28
C TYR A 135 9.53 -21.59 -0.11
N TYR A 136 9.54 -21.18 -1.39
CA TYR A 136 8.96 -19.91 -1.84
C TYR A 136 7.51 -19.71 -1.38
N TYR A 137 6.61 -20.64 -1.69
CA TYR A 137 5.20 -20.48 -1.30
C TYR A 137 4.94 -20.60 0.21
N ALA A 138 5.83 -21.27 0.95
CA ALA A 138 5.77 -21.26 2.41
C ALA A 138 6.07 -19.84 2.95
N PHE A 139 7.06 -19.15 2.39
CA PHE A 139 7.31 -17.75 2.74
C PHE A 139 6.19 -16.82 2.29
N VAL A 140 5.58 -17.04 1.12
CA VAL A 140 4.38 -16.32 0.68
C VAL A 140 3.25 -16.43 1.72
N LEU A 141 2.98 -17.63 2.24
CA LEU A 141 1.95 -17.82 3.26
C LEU A 141 2.28 -17.10 4.57
N VAL A 142 3.54 -17.11 5.03
CA VAL A 142 3.94 -16.32 6.21
C VAL A 142 3.75 -14.82 5.99
N ARG A 143 4.08 -14.31 4.80
CA ARG A 143 3.87 -12.89 4.46
C ARG A 143 2.40 -12.52 4.44
N ILE A 144 1.55 -13.36 3.82
CA ILE A 144 0.10 -13.15 3.82
C ILE A 144 -0.43 -13.14 5.25
N MET A 145 -0.02 -14.09 6.07
CA MET A 145 -0.42 -14.14 7.48
C MET A 145 0.03 -12.87 8.23
N GLN A 146 1.29 -12.45 8.10
CA GLN A 146 1.80 -11.22 8.72
C GLN A 146 1.00 -9.98 8.29
N ALA A 147 0.68 -9.87 7.00
CA ALA A 147 -0.14 -8.79 6.46
C ALA A 147 -1.56 -8.82 7.04
N MET A 148 -2.20 -10.00 7.08
CA MET A 148 -3.54 -10.16 7.67
C MET A 148 -3.57 -9.79 9.15
N GLY A 149 -2.57 -10.20 9.95
CA GLY A 149 -2.44 -9.77 11.34
C GLY A 149 -2.39 -8.25 11.48
N SER A 150 -1.63 -7.59 10.59
CA SER A 150 -1.54 -6.13 10.53
C SER A 150 -2.87 -5.48 10.16
N TYR A 151 -3.58 -6.01 9.15
CA TYR A 151 -4.90 -5.50 8.76
C TYR A 151 -5.89 -5.64 9.90
N GLY A 152 -5.94 -6.80 10.54
CA GLY A 152 -6.83 -7.06 11.65
C GLY A 152 -6.58 -6.14 12.85
N TYR A 153 -5.32 -5.94 13.23
CA TYR A 153 -4.97 -4.96 14.26
C TYR A 153 -5.42 -3.54 13.89
N ARG A 154 -5.10 -3.07 12.68
CA ARG A 154 -5.43 -1.70 12.27
C ARG A 154 -6.94 -1.48 12.15
N VAL A 155 -7.68 -2.46 11.67
CA VAL A 155 -9.14 -2.40 11.53
C VAL A 155 -9.83 -2.52 12.88
N PHE A 156 -9.63 -3.63 13.59
CA PHE A 156 -10.44 -3.99 14.75
C PHE A 156 -9.98 -3.29 16.04
N TYR A 157 -8.70 -2.93 16.14
CA TYR A 157 -8.14 -2.26 17.31
C TYR A 157 -7.97 -0.75 17.09
N GLU A 158 -7.30 -0.33 16.01
CA GLU A 158 -7.06 1.11 15.75
C GLU A 158 -8.21 1.82 15.01
N ARG A 159 -9.27 1.10 14.60
CA ARG A 159 -10.42 1.65 13.87
C ARG A 159 -10.05 2.37 12.56
N LYS A 160 -8.99 1.92 11.89
CA LYS A 160 -8.57 2.40 10.58
C LYS A 160 -9.24 1.57 9.49
N GLU A 161 -10.50 1.90 9.19
CA GLU A 161 -11.37 1.13 8.29
C GLU A 161 -10.81 0.94 6.88
N HIS A 162 -9.98 1.86 6.36
CA HIS A 162 -9.38 1.71 5.02
C HIS A 162 -8.51 0.45 4.86
N PHE A 163 -8.00 -0.14 5.95
CA PHE A 163 -7.30 -1.42 5.88
C PHE A 163 -8.22 -2.61 5.58
N LEU A 164 -9.54 -2.50 5.78
CA LEU A 164 -10.51 -3.52 5.35
C LEU A 164 -10.39 -3.80 3.86
N LEU A 165 -10.12 -2.75 3.08
CA LEU A 165 -9.99 -2.84 1.62
C LEU A 165 -8.78 -3.64 1.16
N SER A 166 -7.81 -3.93 2.04
CA SER A 166 -6.69 -4.81 1.72
C SER A 166 -7.01 -6.31 1.92
N ILE A 167 -8.08 -6.64 2.65
CA ILE A 167 -8.45 -8.03 2.97
C ILE A 167 -8.86 -8.82 1.72
N PRO A 168 -9.70 -8.32 0.79
CA PRO A 168 -10.09 -9.09 -0.39
C PRO A 168 -8.90 -9.55 -1.25
N TYR A 169 -7.87 -8.72 -1.39
CA TYR A 169 -6.66 -9.07 -2.14
C TYR A 169 -5.87 -10.19 -1.46
N ALA A 170 -5.78 -10.18 -0.12
CA ALA A 170 -5.15 -11.25 0.64
C ALA A 170 -5.93 -12.57 0.52
N LEU A 171 -7.27 -12.52 0.53
CA LEU A 171 -8.12 -13.70 0.34
C LEU A 171 -7.98 -14.29 -1.07
N LYS A 172 -8.00 -13.46 -2.11
CA LYS A 172 -7.75 -13.88 -3.50
C LYS A 172 -6.37 -14.53 -3.66
N ASN A 173 -5.35 -13.99 -2.99
CA ASN A 173 -4.02 -14.60 -2.96
C ASN A 173 -4.02 -15.97 -2.27
N LEU A 174 -4.72 -16.11 -1.12
CA LEU A 174 -4.85 -17.40 -0.44
C LEU A 174 -5.61 -18.42 -1.28
N GLU A 175 -6.74 -18.05 -1.86
CA GLU A 175 -7.55 -18.90 -2.73
C GLU A 175 -6.71 -19.48 -3.86
N TRP A 176 -5.98 -18.62 -4.59
CA TRP A 176 -5.08 -19.06 -5.64
C TRP A 176 -4.01 -20.04 -5.14
N ILE A 177 -3.41 -19.80 -3.96
CA ILE A 177 -2.41 -20.71 -3.38
C ILE A 177 -3.04 -22.06 -3.01
N LEU A 178 -4.22 -22.06 -2.38
CA LEU A 178 -4.90 -23.30 -1.98
C LEU A 178 -5.24 -24.19 -3.19
N GLU A 179 -5.57 -23.59 -4.32
CA GLU A 179 -5.92 -24.31 -5.56
C GLU A 179 -4.71 -24.78 -6.37
N ASN A 180 -3.61 -24.01 -6.36
CA ASN A 180 -2.52 -24.20 -7.33
C ASN A 180 -1.20 -24.66 -6.70
N VAL A 181 -1.07 -24.62 -5.36
CA VAL A 181 0.19 -24.90 -4.68
C VAL A 181 0.04 -26.09 -3.74
N THR A 182 0.94 -27.05 -3.87
CA THR A 182 1.13 -28.12 -2.89
C THR A 182 2.44 -27.90 -2.14
N LEU A 183 2.35 -27.69 -0.82
CA LEU A 183 3.55 -27.61 0.03
C LEU A 183 4.13 -29.01 0.28
N PRO A 184 5.45 -29.14 0.44
CA PRO A 184 6.12 -30.41 0.77
C PRO A 184 5.96 -30.81 2.25
N ILE A 185 4.99 -30.22 2.96
CA ILE A 185 4.65 -30.49 4.36
C ILE A 185 3.13 -30.50 4.52
N LYS A 186 2.63 -31.23 5.52
CA LYS A 186 1.20 -31.26 5.85
C LYS A 186 0.89 -30.32 6.99
N LEU A 187 -0.07 -29.42 6.79
CA LEU A 187 -0.54 -28.45 7.78
C LEU A 187 -2.09 -28.46 7.80
N PRO A 188 -2.71 -29.58 8.23
CA PRO A 188 -4.14 -29.83 8.02
C PRO A 188 -5.06 -28.82 8.73
N THR A 189 -4.66 -28.31 9.89
CA THR A 189 -5.44 -27.32 10.64
C THR A 189 -5.28 -25.93 10.02
N LEU A 190 -4.06 -25.56 9.63
CA LEU A 190 -3.80 -24.29 8.96
C LEU A 190 -4.52 -24.22 7.60
N TRP A 191 -4.50 -25.29 6.81
CA TRP A 191 -5.20 -25.36 5.52
C TRP A 191 -6.72 -25.16 5.70
N LYS A 192 -7.32 -25.86 6.68
CA LYS A 192 -8.74 -25.67 7.04
C LYS A 192 -9.05 -24.24 7.49
N VAL A 193 -8.12 -23.58 8.17
CA VAL A 193 -8.28 -22.16 8.56
C VAL A 193 -8.29 -21.26 7.34
N PHE A 194 -7.38 -21.47 6.38
CA PHE A 194 -7.38 -20.71 5.13
C PHE A 194 -8.64 -20.98 4.30
N GLU A 195 -9.11 -22.23 4.22
CA GLU A 195 -10.40 -22.56 3.58
C GLU A 195 -11.56 -21.80 4.24
N LYS A 196 -11.64 -21.77 5.57
CA LYS A 196 -12.69 -21.01 6.28
C LYS A 196 -12.59 -19.51 6.06
N LEU A 197 -11.37 -18.97 5.91
CA LEU A 197 -11.14 -17.56 5.61
C LEU A 197 -11.70 -17.19 4.23
N ILE A 198 -11.34 -17.94 3.19
CA ILE A 198 -11.78 -17.65 1.82
C ILE A 198 -13.30 -17.84 1.66
N HIS A 199 -13.93 -18.72 2.44
CA HIS A 199 -15.38 -18.94 2.41
C HIS A 199 -16.17 -18.10 3.43
N SER A 200 -15.53 -17.17 4.15
CA SER A 200 -16.22 -16.33 5.12
C SER A 200 -17.12 -15.30 4.42
N GLU A 201 -18.45 -15.42 4.56
CA GLU A 201 -19.40 -14.46 3.99
C GLU A 201 -19.11 -13.02 4.44
N ALA A 202 -18.77 -12.83 5.72
CA ALA A 202 -18.46 -11.51 6.27
C ALA A 202 -17.26 -10.87 5.55
N LEU A 203 -16.19 -11.64 5.32
CA LEU A 203 -14.99 -11.12 4.64
C LEU A 203 -15.20 -10.98 3.13
N GLN A 204 -15.94 -11.89 2.50
CA GLN A 204 -16.31 -11.83 1.08
C GLN A 204 -17.26 -10.66 0.76
N SER A 205 -18.03 -10.21 1.76
CA SER A 205 -18.91 -9.05 1.61
C SER A 205 -18.17 -7.70 1.57
N ILE A 206 -16.87 -7.68 1.91
CA ILE A 206 -16.04 -6.48 1.87
C ILE A 206 -15.79 -6.10 0.40
N LYS A 207 -16.52 -5.09 -0.09
CA LYS A 207 -16.37 -4.58 -1.45
C LYS A 207 -15.28 -3.52 -1.53
N GLN A 208 -14.55 -3.51 -2.63
CA GLN A 208 -13.71 -2.38 -2.99
C GLN A 208 -14.58 -1.15 -3.27
N PRO A 209 -14.15 0.06 -2.86
CA PRO A 209 -14.85 1.28 -3.19
C PRO A 209 -14.86 1.45 -4.71
N LYS A 210 -16.05 1.58 -5.30
CA LYS A 210 -16.23 1.87 -6.74
C LYS A 210 -15.92 3.32 -7.10
N LEU A 211 -15.88 4.20 -6.10
CA LEU A 211 -15.68 5.62 -6.31
C LEU A 211 -14.28 5.88 -6.85
N HIS A 212 -14.19 6.62 -7.95
CA HIS A 212 -12.96 7.19 -8.48
C HIS A 212 -13.00 8.71 -8.29
N VAL A 213 -11.90 9.33 -7.86
CA VAL A 213 -11.84 10.79 -7.67
C VAL A 213 -10.83 11.42 -8.61
N ASP A 214 -11.32 12.24 -9.54
CA ASP A 214 -10.49 13.08 -10.40
C ASP A 214 -10.15 14.38 -9.68
N ILE A 215 -8.86 14.67 -9.47
CA ILE A 215 -8.39 15.90 -8.84
C ILE A 215 -7.56 16.71 -9.83
N GLN A 216 -7.94 17.97 -10.02
CA GLN A 216 -7.36 18.80 -11.08
C GLN A 216 -6.89 20.15 -10.56
N SER A 217 -5.69 20.57 -10.97
CA SER A 217 -5.26 21.96 -10.79
C SER A 217 -5.47 22.75 -12.09
N PHE A 218 -5.98 23.98 -12.00
CA PHE A 218 -6.18 24.83 -13.17
C PHE A 218 -5.85 26.30 -12.97
N SER A 219 -5.78 27.00 -14.10
CA SER A 219 -5.56 28.44 -14.18
C SER A 219 -6.86 29.13 -14.54
N TYR A 220 -7.34 30.06 -13.71
CA TYR A 220 -8.51 30.87 -14.04
C TYR A 220 -8.34 31.66 -15.35
N LYS A 221 -7.10 31.98 -15.74
CA LYS A 221 -6.82 32.63 -17.04
C LYS A 221 -7.05 31.71 -18.24
N LYS A 222 -6.93 30.39 -18.04
CA LYS A 222 -7.16 29.37 -19.08
C LYS A 222 -8.58 28.81 -19.06
N GLY A 223 -9.41 29.24 -18.11
CA GLY A 223 -10.79 28.78 -17.91
C GLY A 223 -10.91 27.59 -16.95
N TYR A 224 -12.15 27.26 -16.60
CA TYR A 224 -12.45 26.10 -15.76
C TYR A 224 -12.13 24.78 -16.48
N PRO A 225 -11.77 23.72 -15.73
CA PRO A 225 -11.58 22.41 -16.34
C PRO A 225 -12.88 21.91 -16.97
N ARG A 226 -12.76 21.18 -18.08
CA ARG A 226 -13.91 20.51 -18.70
C ARG A 226 -14.38 19.39 -17.80
N ASN A 227 -15.69 19.32 -17.61
CA ASN A 227 -16.28 18.27 -16.82
C ASN A 227 -16.30 16.95 -17.61
N THR A 228 -15.74 15.91 -17.02
CA THR A 228 -15.66 14.57 -17.61
C THR A 228 -16.54 13.55 -16.87
N GLY A 229 -17.19 13.94 -15.78
CA GLY A 229 -18.02 13.04 -14.96
C GLY A 229 -19.49 13.00 -15.39
N GLU A 230 -20.13 11.84 -15.17
CA GLU A 230 -21.55 11.59 -15.49
C GLU A 230 -22.51 12.57 -14.80
N ASN A 231 -22.12 13.08 -13.63
CA ASN A 231 -22.94 13.98 -12.81
C ASN A 231 -22.82 15.46 -13.21
N GLY A 232 -22.09 15.80 -14.28
CA GLY A 232 -22.04 17.16 -14.84
C GLY A 232 -21.39 18.21 -13.92
N GLY A 233 -20.86 17.83 -12.76
CA GLY A 233 -20.30 18.74 -11.76
C GLY A 233 -19.28 18.10 -10.85
N GLY A 234 -18.46 18.94 -10.23
CA GLY A 234 -17.54 18.59 -9.15
C GLY A 234 -17.32 19.81 -8.25
N PHE A 235 -16.56 19.65 -7.17
CA PHE A 235 -16.18 20.80 -6.35
C PHE A 235 -15.13 21.63 -7.08
N VAL A 236 -15.27 22.96 -7.04
CA VAL A 236 -14.23 23.89 -7.51
C VAL A 236 -13.86 24.84 -6.39
N PHE A 237 -12.61 24.80 -5.96
CA PHE A 237 -12.08 25.62 -4.87
C PHE A 237 -11.14 26.69 -5.41
N ASP A 238 -11.46 27.96 -5.13
CA ASP A 238 -10.61 29.10 -5.49
C ASP A 238 -9.51 29.32 -4.46
N CYS A 239 -8.26 29.13 -4.84
CA CYS A 239 -7.11 29.30 -3.97
C CYS A 239 -6.50 30.71 -4.05
N ARG A 240 -7.09 31.65 -4.80
CA ARG A 240 -6.46 32.97 -5.07
C ARG A 240 -6.35 33.87 -3.84
N CYS A 241 -7.17 33.63 -2.80
CA CYS A 241 -7.14 34.38 -1.54
C CYS A 241 -5.91 34.10 -0.67
N LEU A 242 -5.18 33.01 -0.92
CA LEU A 242 -4.05 32.54 -0.10
C LEU A 242 -2.71 33.19 -0.49
N PRO A 243 -1.64 33.03 0.31
CA PRO A 243 -0.33 33.63 0.06
C PRO A 243 0.18 33.21 -1.31
N ASN A 244 0.85 34.11 -2.01
CA ASN A 244 1.15 33.93 -3.43
C ASN A 244 2.65 33.74 -3.69
N PRO A 245 3.16 32.49 -3.72
CA PRO A 245 4.58 32.22 -3.97
C PRO A 245 5.08 32.84 -5.26
N GLY A 246 4.27 32.89 -6.32
CA GLY A 246 4.65 33.44 -7.62
C GLY A 246 4.94 34.95 -7.64
N ARG A 247 4.79 35.67 -6.52
CA ARG A 247 5.27 37.06 -6.36
C ARG A 247 6.67 37.16 -5.74
N LEU A 248 7.19 36.06 -5.23
CA LEU A 248 8.51 35.97 -4.63
C LEU A 248 9.45 35.37 -5.67
N GLU A 249 10.56 36.05 -5.93
CA GLU A 249 11.52 35.69 -6.98
C GLU A 249 12.00 34.24 -6.83
N ALA A 250 12.30 33.83 -5.59
CA ALA A 250 12.75 32.48 -5.25
C ALA A 250 11.78 31.35 -5.67
N TYR A 251 10.48 31.63 -5.79
CA TYR A 251 9.47 30.61 -6.12
C TYR A 251 8.85 30.82 -7.50
N ALA A 252 9.21 31.89 -8.23
CA ALA A 252 8.52 32.31 -9.44
C ALA A 252 8.59 31.27 -10.57
N CYS A 253 9.70 30.53 -10.66
CA CYS A 253 9.92 29.46 -11.63
C CYS A 253 9.70 28.06 -11.05
N LEU A 254 9.32 27.95 -9.78
CA LEU A 254 8.94 26.69 -9.14
C LEU A 254 7.43 26.46 -9.25
N SER A 255 6.99 25.26 -8.92
CA SER A 255 5.60 24.80 -8.96
C SER A 255 5.17 24.28 -7.58
N GLY A 256 3.88 23.96 -7.43
CA GLY A 256 3.40 23.32 -6.20
C GLY A 256 3.88 21.89 -5.98
N LEU A 257 4.70 21.34 -6.90
CA LEU A 257 5.39 20.04 -6.74
C LEU A 257 6.76 20.19 -6.09
N ASP A 258 7.33 21.40 -6.10
CA ASP A 258 8.68 21.66 -5.62
C ASP A 258 8.68 21.87 -4.11
N GLU A 259 9.61 21.21 -3.42
CA GLU A 259 9.67 21.14 -1.96
C GLU A 259 9.70 22.54 -1.30
N GLU A 260 10.39 23.50 -1.91
CA GLU A 260 10.46 24.88 -1.42
C GLU A 260 9.09 25.57 -1.40
N VAL A 261 8.27 25.33 -2.43
CA VAL A 261 6.90 25.88 -2.51
C VAL A 261 5.98 25.14 -1.55
N ILE A 262 6.13 23.83 -1.42
CA ILE A 262 5.38 22.99 -0.47
C ILE A 262 5.64 23.49 0.96
N GLN A 263 6.91 23.64 1.35
CA GLN A 263 7.29 24.11 2.69
C GLN A 263 6.83 25.54 2.97
N TYR A 264 6.89 26.42 1.97
CA TYR A 264 6.37 27.78 2.10
C TYR A 264 4.87 27.75 2.40
N LEU A 265 4.07 27.06 1.58
CA LEU A 265 2.62 26.99 1.76
C LEU A 265 2.22 26.24 3.04
N ALA A 266 2.92 25.18 3.41
CA ALA A 266 2.60 24.35 4.57
C ALA A 266 2.77 25.07 5.92
N LYS A 267 3.55 26.16 5.98
CA LYS A 267 3.76 26.95 7.21
C LYS A 267 2.70 28.02 7.42
N GLU A 268 1.92 28.34 6.39
CA GLU A 268 0.95 29.44 6.42
C GLU A 268 -0.36 29.02 7.10
N LYS A 269 -0.74 29.69 8.18
CA LYS A 269 -1.93 29.35 8.99
C LYS A 269 -3.21 29.31 8.15
N GLU A 270 -3.39 30.28 7.26
CA GLU A 270 -4.56 30.36 6.39
C GLU A 270 -4.61 29.23 5.34
N VAL A 271 -3.46 28.73 4.88
CA VAL A 271 -3.38 27.58 3.98
C VAL A 271 -3.79 26.30 4.70
N ILE A 272 -3.37 26.13 5.95
CA ILE A 272 -3.73 24.99 6.81
C ILE A 272 -5.25 24.99 7.05
N LEU A 273 -5.80 26.09 7.56
CA LEU A 273 -7.23 26.23 7.85
C LEU A 273 -8.09 26.04 6.60
N PHE A 274 -7.67 26.59 5.46
CA PHE A 274 -8.38 26.41 4.19
C PHE A 274 -8.47 24.93 3.80
N PHE A 275 -7.38 24.16 3.95
CA PHE A 275 -7.38 22.73 3.66
C PHE A 275 -8.28 21.94 4.61
N GLU A 276 -8.28 22.26 5.90
CA GLU A 276 -9.14 21.62 6.90
C GLU A 276 -10.63 21.78 6.57
N HIS A 277 -11.05 22.97 6.15
CA HIS A 277 -12.44 23.22 5.77
C HIS A 277 -12.81 22.53 4.46
N ILE A 278 -11.94 22.56 3.45
CA ILE A 278 -12.17 21.85 2.19
C ILE A 278 -12.30 20.35 2.43
N THR A 279 -11.38 19.75 3.18
CA THR A 279 -11.41 18.32 3.47
C THR A 279 -12.63 17.96 4.32
N SER A 280 -13.11 18.84 5.18
CA SER A 280 -14.37 18.63 5.91
C SER A 280 -15.57 18.47 4.95
N VAL A 281 -15.70 19.34 3.95
CA VAL A 281 -16.76 19.25 2.92
C VAL A 281 -16.59 17.99 2.06
N ILE A 282 -15.37 17.70 1.63
CA ILE A 282 -15.05 16.54 0.79
C ILE A 282 -15.33 15.23 1.54
N ASN A 283 -15.01 15.15 2.83
CA ASN A 283 -15.27 13.95 3.65
C ASN A 283 -16.76 13.58 3.65
N ILE A 284 -17.64 14.58 3.81
CA ILE A 284 -19.09 14.39 3.79
C ILE A 284 -19.52 13.84 2.42
N ALA A 285 -19.00 14.43 1.33
CA ALA A 285 -19.32 13.99 -0.02
C ALA A 285 -18.83 12.56 -0.28
N VAL A 286 -17.56 12.28 -0.02
CA VAL A 286 -16.94 10.96 -0.25
C VAL A 286 -17.68 9.87 0.53
N GLN A 287 -17.98 10.08 1.80
CA GLN A 287 -18.72 9.10 2.60
C GLN A 287 -20.10 8.81 2.01
N ASN A 288 -20.86 9.85 1.65
CA ASN A 288 -22.18 9.68 1.04
C ASN A 288 -22.10 9.01 -0.34
N TYR A 289 -21.06 9.30 -1.11
CA TYR A 289 -20.86 8.73 -2.45
C TYR A 289 -20.54 7.24 -2.34
N LEU A 290 -19.67 6.84 -1.40
CA LEU A 290 -19.38 5.44 -1.12
C LEU A 290 -20.63 4.67 -0.67
N GLN A 291 -21.42 5.24 0.25
CA GLN A 291 -22.65 4.59 0.74
C GLN A 291 -23.71 4.41 -0.34
N ARG A 292 -23.72 5.27 -1.35
CA ARG A 292 -24.70 5.27 -2.44
C ARG A 292 -24.16 4.68 -3.74
N ASP A 293 -23.01 3.99 -3.69
CA ASP A 293 -22.37 3.33 -4.83
C ASP A 293 -22.09 4.25 -6.04
N PHE A 294 -21.76 5.52 -5.80
CA PHE A 294 -21.31 6.41 -6.88
C PHE A 294 -19.92 5.98 -7.39
N SER A 295 -19.74 6.07 -8.71
CA SER A 295 -18.52 5.68 -9.41
C SER A 295 -17.51 6.81 -9.59
N HIS A 296 -17.94 8.08 -9.51
CA HIS A 296 -17.10 9.21 -9.89
C HIS A 296 -17.36 10.48 -9.07
N LEU A 297 -16.29 11.18 -8.70
CA LEU A 297 -16.31 12.53 -8.12
C LEU A 297 -15.18 13.37 -8.73
N ALA A 298 -15.50 14.55 -9.24
CA ALA A 298 -14.51 15.52 -9.71
C ALA A 298 -14.25 16.61 -8.66
N ILE A 299 -12.98 16.99 -8.48
CA ILE A 299 -12.55 18.07 -7.59
C ILE A 299 -11.49 18.90 -8.31
N ALA A 300 -11.63 20.23 -8.30
CA ALA A 300 -10.68 21.13 -8.94
C ALA A 300 -10.22 22.26 -8.03
N PHE A 301 -8.93 22.56 -8.09
CA PHE A 301 -8.32 23.71 -7.42
C PHE A 301 -7.86 24.74 -8.45
N GLY A 302 -8.31 25.99 -8.27
CA GLY A 302 -8.00 27.08 -9.18
C GLY A 302 -7.05 28.10 -8.57
N CYS A 303 -6.04 28.53 -9.31
CA CYS A 303 -5.32 29.76 -8.99
C CYS A 303 -5.09 30.61 -10.25
N THR A 304 -4.48 31.79 -10.13
CA THR A 304 -4.35 32.70 -11.28
C THR A 304 -3.50 32.13 -12.43
N GLY A 305 -2.41 31.43 -12.11
CA GLY A 305 -1.49 30.86 -13.10
C GLY A 305 -1.59 29.34 -13.27
N GLY A 306 -2.21 28.65 -12.30
CA GLY A 306 -2.27 27.19 -12.29
C GLY A 306 -0.95 26.48 -11.99
N GLN A 307 0.00 27.15 -11.32
CA GLN A 307 1.38 26.66 -11.12
C GLN A 307 1.73 26.33 -9.66
N HIS A 308 1.31 27.15 -8.69
CA HIS A 308 1.72 27.00 -7.28
C HIS A 308 0.61 26.42 -6.40
N ARG A 309 -0.26 27.29 -5.87
CA ARG A 309 -1.29 26.95 -4.86
C ARG A 309 -2.22 25.83 -5.31
N SER A 310 -2.76 25.92 -6.53
CA SER A 310 -3.68 24.92 -7.05
C SER A 310 -3.03 23.55 -7.22
N VAL A 311 -1.75 23.52 -7.58
CA VAL A 311 -0.97 22.28 -7.75
C VAL A 311 -0.73 21.65 -6.38
N TYR A 312 -0.26 22.44 -5.41
CA TYR A 312 -0.05 22.01 -4.04
C TYR A 312 -1.30 21.35 -3.42
N PHE A 313 -2.48 21.99 -3.52
CA PHE A 313 -3.71 21.41 -2.97
C PHE A 313 -4.19 20.17 -3.71
N THR A 314 -3.92 20.07 -5.01
CA THR A 314 -4.28 18.89 -5.81
C THR A 314 -3.52 17.66 -5.32
N GLU A 315 -2.19 17.77 -5.18
CA GLU A 315 -1.35 16.70 -4.65
C GLU A 315 -1.71 16.36 -3.21
N LYS A 316 -1.85 17.39 -2.37
CA LYS A 316 -2.15 17.20 -0.95
C LYS A 316 -3.49 16.50 -0.72
N LEU A 317 -4.51 16.82 -1.53
CA LEU A 317 -5.81 16.15 -1.44
C LEU A 317 -5.75 14.71 -1.93
N ALA A 318 -4.98 14.43 -2.99
CA ALA A 318 -4.82 13.08 -3.52
C ALA A 318 -4.27 12.12 -2.46
N VAL A 319 -3.15 12.50 -1.82
CA VAL A 319 -2.55 11.75 -0.71
C VAL A 319 -3.55 11.55 0.42
N TYR A 320 -4.22 12.64 0.85
CA TYR A 320 -5.22 12.59 1.92
C TYR A 320 -6.36 11.59 1.63
N LEU A 321 -6.91 11.58 0.42
CA LEU A 321 -8.01 10.68 0.05
C LEU A 321 -7.55 9.22 -0.07
N GLN A 322 -6.38 8.98 -0.64
CA GLN A 322 -5.78 7.64 -0.72
C GLN A 322 -5.49 7.07 0.68
N GLU A 323 -4.93 7.87 1.58
CA GLU A 323 -4.63 7.42 2.95
C GLU A 323 -5.89 7.19 3.79
N LYS A 324 -6.88 8.08 3.68
CA LYS A 324 -8.07 8.03 4.54
C LYS A 324 -9.10 7.02 4.07
N TYR A 325 -9.32 6.91 2.76
CA TYR A 325 -10.42 6.12 2.19
C TYR A 325 -9.96 4.99 1.26
N ALA A 326 -8.66 4.92 0.91
CA ALA A 326 -8.11 3.98 -0.08
C ALA A 326 -8.92 3.94 -1.38
N ILE A 327 -9.32 5.14 -1.83
CA ILE A 327 -10.05 5.38 -3.07
C ILE A 327 -9.04 5.63 -4.20
N PRO A 328 -9.25 5.07 -5.41
CA PRO A 328 -8.49 5.44 -6.60
C PRO A 328 -8.63 6.93 -6.93
N VAL A 329 -7.49 7.61 -7.10
CA VAL A 329 -7.45 9.03 -7.49
C VAL A 329 -6.64 9.21 -8.77
N SER A 330 -7.08 10.13 -9.62
CA SER A 330 -6.32 10.59 -10.79
C SER A 330 -5.99 12.06 -10.65
N ILE A 331 -4.73 12.43 -10.90
CA ILE A 331 -4.27 13.82 -10.82
C ILE A 331 -4.06 14.39 -12.22
N LYS A 332 -4.52 15.62 -12.45
CA LYS A 332 -4.23 16.36 -13.69
C LYS A 332 -3.91 17.83 -13.45
N HIS A 333 -2.75 18.28 -13.92
CA HIS A 333 -2.39 19.70 -13.93
C HIS A 333 -2.60 20.32 -15.31
N THR A 334 -3.75 20.98 -15.50
CA THR A 334 -4.16 21.52 -16.82
C THR A 334 -3.25 22.63 -17.34
N ALA A 335 -2.51 23.31 -16.46
CA ALA A 335 -1.62 24.41 -16.83
C ALA A 335 -0.14 24.00 -16.96
N LYS A 336 0.21 22.71 -16.78
CA LYS A 336 1.60 22.22 -16.67
C LYS A 336 2.52 22.67 -17.80
N GLU A 337 2.05 22.63 -19.04
CA GLU A 337 2.83 23.06 -20.22
C GLU A 337 3.17 24.55 -20.22
N GLY A 338 2.40 25.37 -19.50
CA GLY A 338 2.59 26.82 -19.42
C GLY A 338 3.26 27.29 -18.13
N TRP A 339 3.79 26.37 -17.32
CA TRP A 339 4.55 26.75 -16.14
C TRP A 339 5.86 27.44 -16.54
N ARG A 340 6.23 28.48 -15.80
CA ARG A 340 7.55 29.09 -15.96
C ARG A 340 8.62 28.07 -15.63
N LYS A 341 9.67 28.02 -16.43
CA LYS A 341 10.85 27.17 -16.22
C LYS A 341 12.08 28.07 -16.07
N VAL A 342 13.04 27.60 -15.30
CA VAL A 342 14.37 28.24 -15.16
C VAL A 342 15.13 28.12 -16.47
#